data_AF-A0A373CZM9-F1
#
_entry.id   AF-A0A373CZM9-F1
#
_cell.length_a   1.000
_cell.length_b   1.000
_cell.length_c   1.000
_cell.angle_alpha   90.00
_cell.angle_beta   90.00
_cell.angle_gamma   90.00
#
_symmetry.space_group_name_H-M   'P 1'
#
loop_
_entity.id
_entity.type
_entity.pdbx_description
1 polymer ?
#
loop_
_entity_poly.entity_id
_entity_poly.type
_entity_poly.pdbx_seq_one_letter_code
_entity_poly.pdbx_strand_id
1 'polypeptide(L)'
;MIVKQYTLNRKTYKDVKKMDHQQMDQFCQNLYKAGHVDGMKDAEGLTESEVRDVILGVKGIGPKKAEDIVKALTEAQKERS
;
A
#
# COMPACT_ATOMS: atom_id res chain seq x y z
N MET A 1 -3.36 9.08 9.25
CA MET A 1 -2.15 8.26 9.02
C MET A 1 -0.98 8.93 9.73
N ILE A 2 -0.31 8.24 10.65
CA ILE A 2 0.94 8.72 11.23
C ILE A 2 2.03 8.32 10.23
N VAL A 3 2.53 9.28 9.46
CA VAL A 3 3.71 9.07 8.63
C VAL A 3 4.85 8.82 9.61
N LYS A 4 5.35 7.59 9.72
CA LYS A 4 6.54 7.30 10.53
C LYS A 4 7.68 8.12 9.94
N GLN A 5 8.03 9.21 10.61
CA GLN A 5 9.13 10.07 10.21
C GLN A 5 10.42 9.30 10.45
N TYR A 6 10.92 8.61 9.42
CA TYR A 6 12.19 7.90 9.48
C TYR A 6 13.30 8.92 9.71
N THR A 7 13.66 9.10 10.98
CA THR A 7 14.70 10.03 11.38
C THR A 7 16.04 9.29 11.29
N LEU A 8 16.93 9.76 10.41
CA LEU A 8 18.26 9.20 10.25
C LEU A 8 19.05 9.33 11.56
N ASN A 9 19.27 8.21 12.24
CA ASN A 9 20.10 8.18 13.42
C ASN A 9 21.59 8.37 13.04
N ARG A 10 22.39 8.89 13.98
CA ARG A 10 23.81 9.22 13.73
C ARG A 10 24.68 8.01 13.36
N LYS A 11 24.29 6.80 13.78
CA LYS A 11 25.01 5.56 13.46
C LYS A 11 24.76 5.19 12.00
N THR A 12 23.50 5.07 11.58
CA THR A 12 23.08 4.78 10.21
C THR A 12 23.65 5.80 9.23
N TYR A 13 23.67 7.09 9.57
CA TYR A 13 24.32 8.10 8.74
C TYR A 13 25.80 7.80 8.49
N LYS A 14 26.55 7.44 9.54
CA LYS A 14 27.99 7.11 9.41
C LYS A 14 28.20 5.82 8.61
N ASP A 15 27.31 4.85 8.75
CA ASP A 15 27.42 3.58 8.04
C ASP A 15 27.16 3.77 6.54
N VAL A 16 26.12 4.51 6.17
CA VAL A 16 25.83 4.87 4.77
C VAL A 16 26.97 5.68 4.16
N LYS A 17 27.56 6.62 4.91
CA LYS A 17 28.69 7.44 4.44
C LYS A 17 29.95 6.62 4.14
N LYS A 18 30.12 5.44 4.75
CA LYS A 18 31.29 4.57 4.58
C LYS A 18 31.14 3.53 3.47
N MET A 19 29.96 3.43 2.85
CA MET A 19 29.69 2.43 1.82
C MET A 19 30.57 2.66 0.59
N ASP A 20 31.12 1.58 0.06
CA ASP A 20 31.75 1.59 -1.26
C ASP A 20 30.69 1.68 -2.38
N HIS A 21 31.14 1.76 -3.63
CA HIS A 21 30.26 1.95 -4.77
C HIS A 21 29.24 0.81 -4.95
N GLN A 22 29.65 -0.45 -4.73
CA GLN A 22 28.75 -1.60 -4.86
C GLN A 22 27.73 -1.64 -3.71
N GLN A 23 28.18 -1.35 -2.49
CA GLN A 23 27.32 -1.28 -1.32
C GLN A 23 26.28 -0.15 -1.46
N MET A 24 26.69 1.00 -2.00
CA MET A 24 25.78 2.12 -2.24
C MET A 24 24.75 1.81 -3.33
N ASP A 25 25.17 1.18 -4.43
CA ASP A 25 24.23 0.79 -5.49
C ASP A 25 23.17 -0.19 -4.96
N GLN A 26 23.60 -1.21 -4.20
CA GLN A 26 22.68 -2.15 -3.56
C GLN A 26 21.75 -1.47 -2.55
N PHE A 27 22.27 -0.50 -1.77
CA PHE A 27 21.47 0.29 -0.84
C PHE A 27 20.36 1.06 -1.56
N CYS A 28 20.68 1.75 -2.66
CA CYS A 28 19.71 2.50 -3.47
C CYS A 28 18.64 1.57 -4.09
N GLN A 29 19.05 0.44 -4.66
CA GLN A 29 18.12 -0.55 -5.22
C GLN A 29 17.16 -1.10 -4.16
N ASN A 30 17.67 -1.40 -2.96
CA ASN A 30 16.85 -1.89 -1.87
C ASN A 30 15.90 -0.83 -1.33
N LEU A 31 16.35 0.42 -1.24
CA LEU A 31 15.52 1.55 -0.83
C LEU A 31 14.35 1.74 -1.82
N TYR A 32 14.63 1.70 -3.12
CA TYR A 32 13.59 1.78 -4.15
C TYR A 32 12.59 0.62 -4.05
N LYS A 33 13.07 -0.63 -3.93
CA LYS A 33 12.20 -1.80 -3.79
C LYS A 33 11.32 -1.72 -2.53
N ALA A 34 11.89 -1.33 -1.40
CA ALA A 34 11.16 -1.15 -0.16
C ALA A 34 10.08 -0.07 -0.30
N GLY A 35 10.44 1.09 -0.84
CA GLY A 35 9.48 2.17 -1.09
C GLY A 35 8.38 1.80 -2.08
N HIS A 36 8.69 1.02 -3.11
CA HIS A 36 7.71 0.52 -4.06
C HIS A 36 6.76 -0.51 -3.42
N VAL A 37 7.27 -1.45 -2.63
CA VAL A 37 6.46 -2.44 -1.92
C VAL A 37 5.56 -1.76 -0.88
N ASP A 38 6.08 -0.81 -0.11
CA ASP A 38 5.27 -0.07 0.86
C ASP A 38 4.23 0.80 0.14
N GLY A 39 4.61 1.47 -0.95
CA GLY A 39 3.67 2.21 -1.79
C GLY A 39 2.59 1.32 -2.41
N MET A 40 2.92 0.09 -2.81
CA MET A 40 1.97 -0.89 -3.30
C MET A 40 1.03 -1.39 -2.19
N LYS A 41 1.53 -1.59 -0.97
CA LYS A 41 0.68 -1.95 0.19
C LYS A 41 -0.24 -0.83 0.62
N ASP A 42 0.23 0.42 0.55
CA ASP A 42 -0.61 1.60 0.82
C ASP A 42 -1.61 1.84 -0.32
N ALA A 43 -1.27 1.44 -1.56
CA ALA A 43 -2.14 1.52 -2.73
C ALA A 43 -3.08 0.31 -2.86
N GLU A 44 -2.76 -0.84 -2.24
CA GLU A 44 -3.64 -1.99 -2.03
C GLU A 44 -4.75 -1.54 -1.08
N GLY A 45 -5.73 -0.84 -1.65
CA GLY A 45 -7.01 -0.62 -1.01
C GLY A 45 -7.70 -1.95 -0.70
N LEU A 46 -8.89 -1.86 -0.10
CA LEU A 46 -9.68 -3.04 0.24
C LEU A 46 -9.89 -3.92 -1.01
N THR A 47 -9.64 -5.22 -0.84
CA THR A 47 -9.97 -6.22 -1.86
C THR A 47 -11.48 -6.29 -2.06
N GLU A 48 -11.92 -6.81 -3.22
CA GLU A 48 -13.35 -6.95 -3.53
C GLU A 48 -14.11 -7.75 -2.45
N SER A 49 -13.47 -8.77 -1.88
CA SER A 49 -13.99 -9.54 -0.74
C SER A 49 -14.14 -8.71 0.54
N GLU A 50 -13.14 -7.90 0.87
CA GLU A 50 -13.20 -7.06 2.07
C GLU A 50 -14.24 -5.94 1.92
N VAL A 51 -14.37 -5.36 0.73
CA VAL A 51 -15.42 -4.38 0.42
C VAL A 51 -16.80 -5.02 0.58
N ARG A 52 -17.00 -6.25 0.07
CA ARG A 52 -18.26 -6.99 0.24
C ARG A 52 -18.60 -7.24 1.71
N ASP A 53 -17.63 -7.68 2.50
CA ASP A 53 -17.84 -7.99 3.92
C ASP A 53 -18.15 -6.74 4.75
N VAL A 54 -17.48 -5.61 4.45
CA VAL A 54 -17.79 -4.31 5.06
C VAL A 54 -19.21 -3.86 4.71
N ILE A 55 -19.64 -4.02 3.45
CA ILE A 55 -20.98 -3.64 3.00
C ILE A 55 -22.06 -4.51 3.65
N LEU A 56 -21.81 -5.82 3.84
CA LEU A 56 -22.71 -6.73 4.53
C LEU A 56 -22.89 -6.39 6.02
N GLY A 57 -21.90 -5.76 6.64
CA GLY A 57 -21.99 -5.25 8.01
C GLY A 57 -22.96 -4.06 8.17
N VAL A 58 -23.36 -3.41 7.08
CA VAL A 58 -24.29 -2.28 7.12
C VAL A 58 -25.74 -2.77 7.26
N LYS A 59 -26.38 -2.33 8.35
CA LYS A 59 -27.78 -2.68 8.64
C LYS A 59 -28.70 -2.30 7.47
N GLY A 60 -29.43 -3.29 6.93
CA GLY A 60 -30.38 -3.11 5.84
C GLY A 60 -29.83 -3.44 4.45
N ILE A 61 -28.56 -3.79 4.33
CA ILE A 61 -27.97 -4.32 3.09
C ILE A 61 -27.94 -5.84 3.16
N GLY A 62 -28.66 -6.49 2.25
CA GLY A 62 -28.63 -7.94 2.08
C GLY A 62 -27.59 -8.37 1.04
N PRO A 63 -27.29 -9.68 0.95
CA PRO A 63 -26.22 -10.21 0.09
C PRO A 63 -26.35 -9.83 -1.39
N LYS A 64 -27.57 -9.83 -1.94
CA LYS A 64 -27.78 -9.41 -3.34
C LYS A 64 -27.41 -7.96 -3.58
N LYS A 65 -27.85 -7.05 -2.69
CA LYS A 65 -27.51 -5.62 -2.80
C LYS A 65 -26.03 -5.37 -2.58
N ALA A 66 -25.38 -6.14 -1.70
CA ALA A 66 -23.94 -6.04 -1.49
C ALA A 66 -23.17 -6.41 -2.77
N GLU A 67 -23.56 -7.49 -3.44
CA GLU A 67 -22.94 -7.90 -4.71
C GLU A 67 -23.15 -6.87 -5.83
N ASP A 68 -24.35 -6.31 -5.96
CA ASP A 68 -24.63 -5.26 -6.95
C ASP A 68 -23.76 -4.01 -6.73
N ILE A 69 -23.58 -3.59 -5.47
CA ILE A 69 -22.75 -2.43 -5.12
C ILE A 69 -21.27 -2.70 -5.42
N VAL A 70 -20.77 -3.88 -5.03
CA VAL A 70 -19.38 -4.29 -5.29
C VAL A 70 -19.10 -4.30 -6.80
N LYS A 71 -20.01 -4.85 -7.60
CA LYS A 71 -19.89 -4.88 -9.05
C LYS A 71 -19.83 -3.47 -9.66
N ALA A 72 -20.70 -2.56 -9.22
CA ALA A 72 -20.72 -1.18 -9.69
C ALA A 72 -19.43 -0.42 -9.34
N LEU A 73 -18.86 -0.68 -8.15
CA LEU A 73 -17.56 -0.13 -7.75
C LEU A 73 -16.43 -0.68 -8.62
N THR A 74 -16.41 -1.99 -8.88
CA THR A 74 -15.41 -2.63 -9.74
C THR A 74 -15.48 -2.09 -11.19
N GLU A 75 -16.67 -1.85 -11.72
CA GLU A 75 -16.86 -1.25 -13.04
C GLU A 75 -16.35 0.20 -13.08
N ALA A 76 -16.72 1.03 -12.10
CA ALA A 76 -16.23 2.42 -12.01
C ALA A 76 -14.71 2.52 -11.84
N GLN A 77 -14.09 1.54 -11.18
CA GLN A 77 -12.64 1.49 -10.98
C GLN A 77 -11.90 1.14 -12.29
N LYS A 78 -12.48 0.26 -13.14
CA LYS A 78 -11.95 -0.07 -14.47
C LYS A 78 -12.01 1.11 -15.45
N GLU A 79 -12.99 1.99 -15.33
CA GLU A 79 -13.11 3.17 -16.19
C GLU A 79 -12.08 4.27 -15.85
N ARG A 80 -11.52 4.24 -14.64
CA ARG A 80 -10.52 5.20 -14.16
C ARG A 80 -9.07 4.77 -14.42
N SER A 81 -8.82 3.47 -14.60
CA SER A 81 -7.51 2.88 -14.87
C SER A 81 -7.19 2.85 -16.36
#